data_AF-A0ABD2PVZ8-F1
#
_entry.id   AF-A0ABD2PVZ8-F1
#
_cell.length_a   1.000
_cell.length_b   1.000
_cell.length_c   1.000
_cell.angle_alpha   90.00
_cell.angle_beta   90.00
_cell.angle_gamma   90.00
#
_symmetry.space_group_name_H-M   'P 1'
#
loop_
_entity.id
_entity.type
_entity.pdbx_description
1 polymer ?
#
loop_
_entity_poly.entity_id
_entity_poly.type
_entity_poly.pdbx_seq_one_letter_code
_entity_poly.pdbx_strand_id
1 'polypeptide(L)'
;MPSLLKIVAVNIGIFIVKLFVYTYEILTWPIYSIFRRHIQYMPLTDPKIEEDYTYDPEEKRTLAMSTRQGDPSAPWRAVEAMDSLLTQPAPNLATAVDIWLRSVKLHPNSNAFGTREILATELEAGPGGRSFVKLTLGEYFWETFAGAELRVSRLAAGLNSLLADASHEKAPIAIFAETRAEWFYSSQAIFRLGCPLVTLYATLGDSALVHGLNETEVTTLFISDDLMSKVPYVVKNCPKLKLVIFMSHGIFYYLNNDKNSDSRLSQAAQKDLNKARASLNNGIKLMDIIDIEEMGKNIMATKKSDPGPGLWMPADESMLPKPDDLAVIMYTSGSTGMPKGVELTHRCMSSAMAGFVKRLPKLKPDKDIFIAYLPLAHVLELACELVCVYVGMRIGYGNPQTLTDNSTRIKVGACKGDVTKLRPTIMATVPTVLQRIEKTVWEKITEDGLLAKRLFKFAYDYKLRRLRAGYPSFIVDKLVFRKVRKILGGRIRYLMSAGAPLSQSSQMFAYVCFAPIIQGLVRACSPATWFIEE
;
A
#
# COMPACT_ATOMS: atom_id res chain seq x y z
N MET A 1 1.50 -51.52 10.70
CA MET A 1 2.97 -51.55 10.54
C MET A 1 3.59 -50.40 9.71
N PRO A 2 3.06 -49.97 8.54
CA PRO A 2 3.73 -48.94 7.73
C PRO A 2 3.74 -47.52 8.33
N SER A 3 2.87 -47.22 9.30
CA SER A 3 2.85 -45.93 10.02
C SER A 3 3.99 -45.79 11.05
N LEU A 4 4.35 -46.87 11.75
CA LEU A 4 5.38 -46.86 12.78
C LEU A 4 6.77 -46.63 12.18
N LEU A 5 7.08 -47.33 11.07
CA LEU A 5 8.35 -47.18 10.36
C LEU A 5 8.53 -45.75 9.81
N LYS A 6 7.45 -45.15 9.28
CA LYS A 6 7.43 -43.76 8.84
C LYS A 6 7.70 -42.80 10.00
N ILE A 7 7.10 -43.01 11.17
CA ILE A 7 7.33 -42.18 12.36
C ILE A 7 8.79 -42.29 12.84
N VAL A 8 9.35 -43.50 12.86
CA VAL A 8 10.75 -43.75 13.23
C VAL A 8 11.71 -43.06 12.26
N ALA A 9 11.51 -43.23 10.94
CA ALA A 9 12.31 -42.55 9.93
C ALA A 9 12.24 -41.02 10.05
N VAL A 10 11.05 -40.47 10.31
CA VAL A 10 10.86 -39.04 10.56
C VAL A 10 11.63 -38.58 11.80
N ASN A 11 11.60 -39.35 12.89
CA ASN A 11 12.35 -39.04 14.10
C ASN A 11 13.87 -39.03 13.86
N ILE A 12 14.39 -40.02 13.14
CA ILE A 12 15.81 -40.10 12.77
C ILE A 12 16.21 -38.90 11.91
N GLY A 13 15.41 -38.57 10.89
CA GLY A 13 15.67 -37.41 10.03
C GLY A 13 15.72 -36.08 10.81
N ILE A 14 14.79 -35.88 11.75
CA ILE A 14 14.78 -34.69 12.62
C ILE A 14 16.00 -34.69 13.56
N PHE A 15 16.39 -35.85 14.09
CA PHE A 15 17.56 -35.97 14.96
C PHE A 15 18.85 -35.54 14.24
N ILE A 16 19.03 -35.99 12.99
CA ILE A 16 20.18 -35.59 12.17
C ILE A 16 20.19 -34.07 11.94
N VAL A 17 19.04 -33.47 11.61
CA VAL A 17 18.95 -32.01 11.43
C VAL A 17 19.26 -31.26 12.72
N LYS A 18 18.73 -31.74 13.87
CA LYS A 18 19.02 -31.15 15.19
C LYS A 18 20.49 -31.21 15.52
N LEU A 19 21.13 -32.37 15.31
CA LEU A 19 22.56 -32.55 15.53
C LEU A 19 23.35 -31.54 14.70
N PHE A 20 23.05 -31.42 13.41
CA PHE A 20 23.72 -30.45 12.54
C PHE A 20 23.55 -28.99 12.99
N VAL A 21 22.32 -28.59 13.35
CA VAL A 21 22.02 -27.23 13.83
C VAL A 21 22.73 -26.92 15.15
N TYR A 22 22.72 -27.84 16.11
CA TYR A 22 23.37 -27.63 17.40
C TYR A 22 24.90 -27.70 17.31
N THR A 23 25.46 -28.58 16.48
CA THR A 23 26.90 -28.61 16.23
C THR A 23 27.37 -27.28 15.64
N TYR A 24 26.63 -26.74 14.66
CA TYR A 24 26.95 -25.41 14.12
C TYR A 24 26.85 -24.31 15.18
N GLU A 25 25.83 -24.36 16.04
CA GLU A 25 25.70 -23.40 17.13
C GLU A 25 26.90 -23.45 18.07
N ILE A 26 27.33 -24.64 18.51
CA ILE A 26 28.50 -24.81 19.37
C ILE A 26 29.76 -24.28 18.67
N LEU A 27 29.94 -24.59 17.39
CA LEU A 27 31.12 -24.14 16.62
C LEU A 27 31.14 -22.62 16.38
N THR A 28 29.97 -21.99 16.23
CA THR A 28 29.86 -20.56 15.96
C THR A 28 29.67 -19.70 17.20
N TRP A 29 29.39 -20.30 18.36
CA TRP A 29 29.21 -19.59 19.62
C TRP A 29 30.43 -18.75 20.02
N PRO A 30 31.69 -19.24 19.94
CA PRO A 30 32.87 -18.41 20.23
C PRO A 30 32.95 -17.20 19.29
N ILE A 31 32.66 -17.38 18.00
CA ILE A 31 32.67 -16.31 17.01
C ILE A 31 31.60 -15.26 17.35
N TYR A 32 30.36 -15.68 17.63
CA TYR A 32 29.31 -14.74 18.02
C TYR A 32 29.61 -14.01 19.32
N SER A 33 30.25 -14.66 20.29
CA SER A 33 30.64 -14.02 21.54
C SER A 33 31.70 -12.93 21.35
N ILE A 34 32.63 -13.11 20.39
CA ILE A 34 33.68 -12.14 20.07
C ILE A 34 33.12 -10.95 19.27
N PHE A 35 32.18 -11.19 18.37
CA PHE A 35 31.59 -10.16 17.48
C PHE A 35 30.23 -9.62 17.96
N ARG A 36 29.81 -9.96 19.19
CA ARG A 36 28.52 -9.54 19.79
C ARG A 36 28.32 -8.03 19.72
N ARG A 37 29.42 -7.28 19.81
CA ARG A 37 29.47 -5.81 19.79
C ARG A 37 29.07 -5.15 18.48
N HIS A 38 29.03 -5.88 17.35
CA HIS A 38 28.87 -5.26 16.02
C HIS A 38 27.70 -5.81 15.19
N ILE A 39 27.01 -6.84 15.67
CA ILE A 39 25.92 -7.50 14.93
C ILE A 39 24.63 -7.39 15.74
N GLN A 40 24.08 -6.18 15.81
CA GLN A 40 22.75 -5.97 16.40
C GLN A 40 21.67 -6.32 15.38
N TYR A 41 21.20 -7.56 15.45
CA TYR A 41 19.85 -7.88 14.98
C TYR A 41 18.89 -7.39 16.06
N MET A 42 17.99 -6.49 15.68
CA MET A 42 16.93 -5.91 16.52
C MET A 42 16.40 -6.94 17.54
N PRO A 43 16.87 -6.91 18.79
CA PRO A 43 16.46 -7.91 19.77
C PRO A 43 15.04 -7.59 20.22
N LEU A 44 14.19 -8.61 20.32
CA LEU A 44 12.95 -8.50 21.09
C LEU A 44 13.38 -8.43 22.55
N THR A 45 12.97 -7.40 23.26
CA THR A 45 13.40 -7.18 24.64
C THR A 45 13.02 -8.36 25.55
N ASP A 46 14.03 -8.95 26.22
CA ASP A 46 13.86 -9.71 27.46
C ASP A 46 14.43 -8.80 28.59
N PRO A 47 13.75 -8.61 29.74
CA PRO A 47 13.97 -7.45 30.61
C PRO A 47 15.26 -7.46 31.44
N LYS A 48 16.28 -8.26 31.11
CA LYS A 48 17.48 -8.40 31.94
C LYS A 48 18.79 -8.42 31.14
N ILE A 49 19.49 -7.29 31.25
CA ILE A 49 20.95 -7.10 31.23
C ILE A 49 21.63 -7.05 29.84
N GLU A 50 22.16 -5.86 29.56
CA GLU A 50 23.52 -5.48 29.09
C GLU A 50 24.40 -6.58 28.45
N GLU A 51 25.20 -6.30 27.42
CA GLU A 51 26.17 -5.22 27.28
C GLU A 51 26.68 -5.29 25.83
N ASP A 52 26.83 -4.13 25.17
CA ASP A 52 27.79 -3.85 24.07
C ASP A 52 27.47 -2.58 23.23
N TYR A 53 26.66 -1.68 23.76
CA TYR A 53 26.71 -0.27 23.38
C TYR A 53 27.70 0.44 24.31
N THR A 54 28.39 1.49 23.86
CA THR A 54 28.85 2.52 24.80
C THR A 54 27.61 3.13 25.42
N TYR A 55 27.23 2.56 26.57
CA TYR A 55 26.16 2.98 27.45
C TYR A 55 26.53 4.35 28.00
N ASP A 56 25.83 5.38 27.54
CA ASP A 56 25.71 6.62 28.29
C ASP A 56 24.65 6.36 29.38
N PRO A 57 25.01 6.41 30.68
CA PRO A 57 24.07 6.20 31.78
C PRO A 57 22.92 7.22 31.81
N GLU A 58 23.06 8.36 31.12
CA GLU A 58 21.96 9.33 30.95
C GLU A 58 21.00 8.95 29.82
N GLU A 59 21.42 8.12 28.84
CA GLU A 59 20.59 7.59 27.75
C GLU A 59 19.81 6.32 28.15
N LYS A 60 19.06 6.37 29.25
CA LYS A 60 17.76 5.69 29.23
C LYS A 60 16.91 6.40 28.17
N ARG A 61 17.03 6.05 26.88
CA ARG A 61 16.33 6.75 25.80
C ARG A 61 14.83 6.58 25.94
N THR A 62 14.26 7.44 26.76
CA THR A 62 12.85 7.66 26.89
C THR A 62 12.41 8.17 25.52
N LEU A 63 11.84 7.30 24.69
CA LEU A 63 11.46 7.67 23.32
C LEU A 63 10.26 8.63 23.31
N ALA A 64 9.44 8.57 24.36
CA ALA A 64 8.35 9.49 24.58
C ALA A 64 8.22 9.83 26.07
N MET A 65 7.90 11.08 26.36
CA MET A 65 7.60 11.57 27.71
C MET A 65 6.18 12.09 27.77
N SER A 66 5.59 12.02 28.96
CA SER A 66 4.33 12.71 29.22
C SER A 66 4.53 14.22 29.02
N THR A 67 3.59 14.86 28.32
CA THR A 67 3.54 16.32 28.18
C THR A 67 3.30 17.03 29.52
N ARG A 68 2.72 16.33 30.50
CA ARG A 68 2.51 16.85 31.86
C ARG A 68 2.98 15.80 32.88
N GLN A 69 4.05 16.13 33.59
CA GLN A 69 4.66 15.22 34.56
C GLN A 69 3.66 14.87 35.69
N GLY A 70 3.50 13.59 36.00
CA GLY A 70 2.61 13.10 37.07
C GLY A 70 1.13 12.94 36.69
N ASP A 71 0.71 13.35 35.49
CA ASP A 71 -0.65 13.12 34.98
C ASP A 71 -0.68 11.89 34.06
N PRO A 72 -1.27 10.75 34.48
CA PRO A 72 -1.36 9.55 33.66
C PRO A 72 -2.29 9.72 32.44
N SER A 73 -3.13 10.75 32.41
CA SER A 73 -3.99 11.07 31.27
C SER A 73 -3.33 11.96 30.22
N ALA A 74 -2.15 12.51 30.53
CA ALA A 74 -1.48 13.42 29.65
C ALA A 74 -0.97 12.72 28.38
N PRO A 75 -1.08 13.37 27.21
CA PRO A 75 -0.53 12.84 25.97
C PRO A 75 0.97 12.61 26.11
N TRP A 76 1.44 11.49 25.56
CA TRP A 76 2.86 11.20 25.43
C TRP A 76 3.37 11.76 24.10
N ARG A 77 4.53 12.39 24.12
CA ARG A 77 5.19 12.96 22.94
C ARG A 77 6.61 12.45 22.83
N ALA A 78 7.07 12.35 21.59
CA ALA A 78 8.46 12.08 21.27
C ALA A 78 9.38 13.09 21.98
N VAL A 79 10.44 12.63 22.63
CA VAL A 79 11.38 13.51 23.36
C VAL A 79 12.00 14.56 22.44
N GLU A 80 12.19 14.22 21.16
CA GLU A 80 12.75 15.13 20.15
C GLU A 80 11.76 16.20 19.65
N ALA A 81 10.51 16.15 20.11
CA ALA A 81 9.42 17.02 19.70
C ALA A 81 8.52 17.40 20.90
N MET A 82 9.12 17.54 22.09
CA MET A 82 8.40 17.94 23.30
C MET A 82 7.86 19.36 23.18
N ASP A 83 8.71 20.29 22.74
CA ASP A 83 8.40 21.72 22.70
C ASP A 83 7.52 22.11 21.50
N SER A 84 7.56 21.33 20.41
CA SER A 84 6.77 21.63 19.20
C SER A 84 6.46 20.39 18.37
N LEU A 85 5.33 20.42 17.65
CA LEU A 85 4.93 19.35 16.76
C LEU A 85 5.71 19.40 15.44
N LEU A 86 6.16 18.23 14.98
CA LEU A 86 6.69 18.08 13.63
C LEU A 86 5.53 18.12 12.64
N THR A 87 5.46 19.18 11.85
CA THR A 87 4.36 19.42 10.90
C THR A 87 4.73 19.17 9.44
N GLN A 88 6.02 19.00 9.15
CA GLN A 88 6.55 18.78 7.81
C GLN A 88 7.71 17.76 7.84
N PRO A 89 7.82 16.87 6.84
CA PRO A 89 8.90 15.88 6.78
C PRO A 89 10.26 16.49 6.40
N ALA A 90 10.25 17.62 5.70
CA ALA A 90 11.42 18.45 5.41
C ALA A 90 10.96 19.90 5.19
N PRO A 91 11.87 20.90 5.20
CA PRO A 91 11.51 22.29 4.94
C PRO A 91 10.76 22.46 3.61
N ASN A 92 9.70 23.27 3.62
CA ASN A 92 8.85 23.60 2.46
C ASN A 92 8.07 22.41 1.87
N LEU A 93 7.82 21.36 2.65
CA LEU A 93 6.96 20.24 2.25
C LEU A 93 5.66 20.27 3.05
N ALA A 94 4.80 21.24 2.77
CA ALA A 94 3.61 21.49 3.57
C ALA A 94 2.35 20.86 2.97
N THR A 95 2.38 20.53 1.67
CA THR A 95 1.28 19.91 0.93
C THR A 95 1.68 18.59 0.28
N ALA A 96 0.68 17.81 -0.16
CA ALA A 96 0.92 16.58 -0.92
C ALA A 96 1.61 16.88 -2.26
N VAL A 97 1.28 18.03 -2.86
CA VAL A 97 1.88 18.50 -4.12
C VAL A 97 3.37 18.80 -3.93
N ASP A 98 3.76 19.45 -2.82
CA ASP A 98 5.18 19.73 -2.53
C ASP A 98 5.99 18.44 -2.42
N ILE A 99 5.45 17.44 -1.70
CA ILE A 99 6.09 16.13 -1.51
C ILE A 99 6.29 15.44 -2.85
N TRP A 100 5.26 15.43 -3.69
CA TRP A 100 5.29 14.86 -5.03
C TRP A 100 6.32 15.56 -5.92
N LEU A 101 6.24 16.88 -6.07
CA LEU A 101 7.14 17.65 -6.93
C LEU A 101 8.61 17.56 -6.49
N ARG A 102 8.87 17.53 -5.18
CA ARG A 102 10.22 17.28 -4.66
C ARG A 102 10.72 15.91 -5.10
N SER A 103 9.91 14.87 -4.99
CA SER A 103 10.31 13.52 -5.36
C SER A 103 10.64 13.42 -6.86
N VAL A 104 9.76 13.99 -7.71
CA VAL A 104 9.99 14.05 -9.16
C VAL A 104 11.29 14.78 -9.49
N LYS A 105 11.57 15.90 -8.81
CA LYS A 105 12.81 16.66 -8.99
C LYS A 105 14.06 15.86 -8.59
N LEU A 106 13.99 15.07 -7.53
CA LEU A 106 15.13 14.30 -7.00
C LEU A 106 15.35 12.97 -7.73
N HIS A 107 14.29 12.35 -8.23
CA HIS A 107 14.31 10.98 -8.76
C HIS A 107 13.69 10.85 -10.17
N PRO A 108 13.88 11.80 -11.11
CA PRO A 108 13.09 11.87 -12.34
C PRO A 108 13.18 10.59 -13.21
N ASN A 109 14.37 9.98 -13.26
CA ASN A 109 14.66 8.81 -14.08
C ASN A 109 14.50 7.48 -13.34
N SER A 110 14.18 7.51 -12.04
CA SER A 110 13.96 6.30 -11.26
C SER A 110 12.58 5.73 -11.56
N ASN A 111 12.50 4.40 -11.76
CA ASN A 111 11.22 3.69 -11.81
C ASN A 111 10.46 3.99 -10.50
N ALA A 112 9.18 4.33 -10.62
CA ALA A 112 8.33 4.78 -9.54
C ALA A 112 7.11 3.87 -9.40
N PHE A 113 6.33 3.71 -10.47
CA PHE A 113 5.02 3.04 -10.40
C PHE A 113 4.99 1.85 -11.36
N GLY A 114 4.73 0.67 -10.80
CA GLY A 114 4.73 -0.60 -11.52
C GLY A 114 3.34 -1.17 -11.63
N THR A 115 2.88 -1.49 -12.84
CA THR A 115 1.59 -2.16 -13.09
C THR A 115 1.78 -3.44 -13.90
N ARG A 116 0.94 -4.45 -13.66
CA ARG A 116 0.97 -5.71 -14.41
C ARG A 116 0.24 -5.58 -15.75
N GLU A 117 0.82 -6.17 -16.79
CA GLU A 117 0.11 -6.41 -18.05
C GLU A 117 -0.99 -7.46 -17.86
N ILE A 118 -2.17 -7.25 -18.46
CA ILE A 118 -3.23 -8.26 -18.54
C ILE A 118 -3.16 -8.90 -19.92
N LEU A 119 -2.75 -10.17 -19.97
CA LEU A 119 -2.63 -10.94 -21.21
C LEU A 119 -3.96 -11.57 -21.61
N ALA A 120 -4.77 -11.98 -20.64
CA ALA A 120 -6.09 -12.56 -20.89
C ALA A 120 -7.02 -12.40 -19.68
N THR A 121 -8.31 -12.26 -19.97
CA THR A 121 -9.41 -12.28 -18.99
C THR A 121 -10.40 -13.36 -19.38
N GLU A 122 -10.67 -14.29 -18.47
CA GLU A 122 -11.56 -15.43 -18.70
C GLU A 122 -12.63 -15.51 -17.60
N LEU A 123 -13.81 -16.02 -17.95
CA LEU A 123 -14.89 -16.30 -16.99
C LEU A 123 -14.93 -17.80 -16.72
N GLU A 124 -14.58 -18.20 -15.50
CA GLU A 124 -14.70 -19.59 -15.05
C GLU A 124 -15.98 -19.79 -14.26
N ALA A 125 -16.74 -20.83 -14.57
CA ALA A 125 -17.91 -21.22 -13.78
C ALA A 125 -17.44 -21.84 -12.46
N GLY A 126 -17.82 -21.22 -11.34
CA GLY A 126 -17.56 -21.72 -10.01
C GLY A 126 -18.73 -22.52 -9.43
N PRO A 127 -18.54 -23.07 -8.21
CA PRO A 127 -19.57 -23.85 -7.53
C PRO A 127 -20.86 -23.04 -7.34
N GLY A 128 -22.00 -23.60 -7.73
CA GLY A 128 -23.31 -22.96 -7.56
C GLY A 128 -23.67 -21.89 -8.60
N GLY A 129 -23.09 -21.94 -9.80
CA GLY A 129 -23.47 -21.08 -10.93
C GLY A 129 -22.90 -19.65 -10.87
N ARG A 130 -22.03 -19.35 -9.91
CA ARG A 130 -21.32 -18.06 -9.85
C ARG A 130 -20.12 -18.10 -10.80
N SER A 131 -20.04 -17.16 -11.73
CA SER A 131 -18.85 -16.97 -12.56
C SER A 131 -17.77 -16.18 -11.80
N PHE A 132 -16.53 -16.60 -11.93
CA PHE A 132 -15.36 -15.91 -11.39
C PHE A 132 -14.50 -15.41 -12.54
N VAL A 133 -14.10 -14.13 -12.47
CA VAL A 133 -13.14 -13.56 -13.41
C VAL A 133 -11.74 -14.07 -13.05
N LYS A 134 -11.07 -14.67 -14.04
CA LYS A 134 -9.69 -15.11 -13.97
C LYS A 134 -8.82 -14.30 -14.91
N LEU A 135 -7.66 -13.90 -14.40
CA LEU A 135 -6.68 -13.09 -15.11
C LEU A 135 -5.43 -13.92 -15.38
N THR A 136 -4.90 -13.77 -16.59
CA THR A 136 -3.54 -14.15 -16.95
C THR A 136 -2.72 -12.88 -17.00
N LEU A 137 -1.81 -12.72 -16.04
CA LEU A 137 -1.02 -11.49 -15.88
C LEU A 137 0.41 -11.68 -16.40
N GLY A 138 0.90 -10.71 -17.16
CA GLY A 138 2.26 -10.63 -17.72
C GLY A 138 3.28 -10.10 -16.73
N GLU A 139 4.29 -9.38 -17.20
CA GLU A 139 5.33 -8.76 -16.36
C GLU A 139 4.89 -7.40 -15.81
N TYR A 140 5.69 -6.85 -14.87
CA TYR A 140 5.52 -5.46 -14.41
C TYR A 140 6.10 -4.49 -15.44
N PHE A 141 5.26 -3.59 -15.93
CA PHE A 141 5.68 -2.39 -16.63
C PHE A 141 5.94 -1.28 -15.61
N TRP A 142 7.04 -0.55 -15.77
CA TRP A 142 7.45 0.50 -14.84
C TRP A 142 7.43 1.86 -15.50
N GLU A 143 6.77 2.81 -14.85
CA GLU A 143 6.83 4.21 -15.17
C GLU A 143 7.81 4.94 -14.23
N THR A 144 8.60 5.86 -14.79
CA THR A 144 9.52 6.70 -13.99
C THR A 144 8.78 7.84 -13.30
N PHE A 145 9.38 8.46 -12.29
CA PHE A 145 8.78 9.65 -11.67
C PHE A 145 8.50 10.78 -12.66
N ALA A 146 9.38 11.01 -13.64
CA ALA A 146 9.16 12.00 -14.69
C ALA A 146 8.00 11.62 -15.63
N GLY A 147 7.86 10.34 -15.98
CA GLY A 147 6.71 9.84 -16.76
C GLY A 147 5.40 10.03 -16.00
N ALA A 148 5.39 9.66 -14.72
CA ALA A 148 4.24 9.83 -13.85
C ALA A 148 3.85 11.31 -13.68
N GLU A 149 4.83 12.21 -13.51
CA GLU A 149 4.59 13.67 -13.47
C GLU A 149 3.94 14.17 -14.74
N LEU A 150 4.44 13.75 -15.92
CA LEU A 150 3.86 14.16 -17.19
C LEU A 150 2.37 13.77 -17.28
N ARG A 151 1.99 12.61 -16.74
CA ARG A 151 0.59 12.16 -16.70
C ARG A 151 -0.23 12.96 -15.69
N VAL A 152 0.28 13.20 -14.49
CA VAL A 152 -0.37 14.06 -13.49
C VAL A 152 -0.60 15.47 -14.05
N SER A 153 0.40 16.04 -14.74
CA SER A 153 0.31 17.34 -15.39
C SER A 153 -0.76 17.39 -16.48
N ARG A 154 -0.82 16.37 -17.34
CA ARG A 154 -1.87 16.25 -18.37
C ARG A 154 -3.25 16.09 -17.75
N LEU A 155 -3.39 15.22 -16.75
CA LEU A 155 -4.66 15.05 -16.03
C LEU A 155 -5.11 16.36 -15.39
N ALA A 156 -4.23 17.05 -14.69
CA ALA A 156 -4.55 18.32 -14.04
C ALA A 156 -4.95 19.39 -15.07
N ALA A 157 -4.23 19.53 -16.18
CA ALA A 157 -4.55 20.48 -17.25
C ALA A 157 -5.91 20.19 -17.90
N GLY A 158 -6.17 18.91 -18.22
CA GLY A 158 -7.43 18.47 -18.81
C GLY A 158 -8.61 18.67 -17.86
N LEU A 159 -8.49 18.23 -16.61
CA LEU A 159 -9.49 18.45 -15.56
C LEU A 159 -9.78 19.94 -15.36
N ASN A 160 -8.75 20.78 -15.25
CA ASN A 160 -8.92 22.22 -15.09
C ASN A 160 -9.77 22.82 -16.22
N SER A 161 -9.59 22.37 -17.46
CA SER A 161 -10.41 22.85 -18.59
C SER A 161 -11.88 22.43 -18.51
N LEU A 162 -12.16 21.26 -17.95
CA LEU A 162 -13.52 20.76 -17.76
C LEU A 162 -14.23 21.39 -16.56
N LEU A 163 -13.45 21.83 -15.57
CA LEU A 163 -13.94 22.45 -14.34
C LEU A 163 -14.05 23.98 -14.43
N ALA A 164 -13.42 24.63 -15.42
CA ALA A 164 -13.37 26.09 -15.55
C ALA A 164 -14.75 26.78 -15.69
N ASP A 165 -15.79 26.05 -16.10
CA ASP A 165 -17.17 26.56 -16.17
C ASP A 165 -17.91 26.50 -14.82
N ALA A 166 -17.34 25.83 -13.80
CA ALA A 166 -17.90 25.78 -12.46
C ALA A 166 -17.42 26.99 -11.66
N SER A 167 -18.35 27.64 -10.93
CA SER A 167 -18.10 28.75 -10.00
C SER A 167 -16.79 28.59 -9.21
N HIS A 168 -16.13 29.71 -8.88
CA HIS A 168 -14.85 29.83 -8.15
C HIS A 168 -14.68 29.00 -6.85
N GLU A 169 -15.70 28.28 -6.41
CA GLU A 169 -15.66 27.40 -5.25
C GLU A 169 -15.19 25.99 -5.66
N LYS A 170 -14.08 25.52 -5.05
CA LYS A 170 -13.40 24.26 -5.39
C LYS A 170 -14.26 23.06 -4.97
N ALA A 171 -15.18 22.65 -5.84
CA ALA A 171 -16.05 21.52 -5.59
C ALA A 171 -15.25 20.22 -5.33
N PRO A 172 -15.66 19.38 -4.36
CA PRO A 172 -15.01 18.11 -4.10
C PRO A 172 -15.10 17.15 -5.28
N ILE A 173 -14.05 16.37 -5.49
CA ILE A 173 -13.92 15.37 -6.55
C ILE A 173 -13.79 13.99 -5.92
N ALA A 174 -14.67 13.06 -6.29
CA ALA A 174 -14.67 11.71 -5.74
C ALA A 174 -13.81 10.74 -6.54
N ILE A 175 -13.13 9.81 -5.87
CA ILE A 175 -12.57 8.59 -6.48
C ILE A 175 -13.19 7.35 -5.81
N PHE A 176 -13.87 6.54 -6.62
CA PHE A 176 -14.45 5.24 -6.27
C PHE A 176 -13.82 4.14 -7.13
N ALA A 177 -12.65 3.66 -6.72
CA ALA A 177 -11.88 2.65 -7.44
C ALA A 177 -11.00 1.84 -6.48
N GLU A 178 -10.63 0.64 -6.89
CA GLU A 178 -9.58 -0.15 -6.27
C GLU A 178 -8.20 0.51 -6.39
N THR A 179 -7.25 0.02 -5.60
CA THR A 179 -5.87 0.52 -5.59
C THR A 179 -5.17 0.26 -6.91
N ARG A 180 -4.71 1.34 -7.54
CA ARG A 180 -4.04 1.34 -8.85
C ARG A 180 -3.30 2.65 -9.06
N ALA A 181 -2.34 2.66 -9.99
CA ALA A 181 -1.55 3.85 -10.31
C ALA A 181 -2.42 5.03 -10.79
N GLU A 182 -3.48 4.77 -11.57
CA GLU A 182 -4.41 5.79 -12.05
C GLU A 182 -5.16 6.48 -10.91
N TRP A 183 -5.48 5.73 -9.84
CA TRP A 183 -6.04 6.31 -8.61
C TRP A 183 -5.06 7.31 -8.03
N PHE A 184 -3.80 6.92 -7.88
CA PHE A 184 -2.77 7.77 -7.29
C PHE A 184 -2.51 9.02 -8.14
N TYR A 185 -2.41 8.88 -9.46
CA TYR A 185 -2.20 10.01 -10.36
C TYR A 185 -3.38 10.99 -10.37
N SER A 186 -4.60 10.45 -10.35
CA SER A 186 -5.81 11.27 -10.23
C SER A 186 -5.83 12.04 -8.90
N SER A 187 -5.41 11.41 -7.80
CA SER A 187 -5.30 12.10 -6.51
C SER A 187 -4.29 13.26 -6.56
N GLN A 188 -3.12 13.07 -7.18
CA GLN A 188 -2.12 14.13 -7.33
C GLN A 188 -2.62 15.28 -8.22
N ALA A 189 -3.35 14.96 -9.28
CA ALA A 189 -3.98 15.97 -10.15
C ALA A 189 -5.05 16.77 -9.39
N ILE A 190 -5.89 16.11 -8.60
CA ILE A 190 -6.93 16.75 -7.75
C ILE A 190 -6.28 17.68 -6.72
N PHE A 191 -5.25 17.20 -6.00
CA PHE A 191 -4.51 18.03 -5.05
C PHE A 191 -3.86 19.26 -5.71
N ARG A 192 -3.36 19.10 -6.93
CA ARG A 192 -2.75 20.19 -7.70
C ARG A 192 -3.74 21.30 -8.07
N LEU A 193 -5.00 20.95 -8.28
CA LEU A 193 -6.09 21.91 -8.51
C LEU A 193 -6.64 22.50 -7.20
N GLY A 194 -6.10 22.08 -6.05
CA GLY A 194 -6.57 22.48 -4.73
C GLY A 194 -7.98 22.00 -4.40
N CYS A 195 -8.52 21.03 -5.15
CA CYS A 195 -9.83 20.45 -4.91
C CYS A 195 -9.76 19.41 -3.78
N PRO A 196 -10.76 19.35 -2.88
CA PRO A 196 -10.86 18.26 -1.91
C PRO A 196 -11.10 16.91 -2.61
N LEU A 197 -10.27 15.92 -2.33
CA LEU A 197 -10.46 14.54 -2.77
C LEU A 197 -11.42 13.82 -1.84
N VAL A 198 -12.54 13.32 -2.35
CA VAL A 198 -13.42 12.41 -1.62
C VAL A 198 -13.06 10.98 -2.01
N THR A 199 -12.82 10.10 -1.04
CA THR A 199 -12.54 8.69 -1.35
C THR A 199 -13.44 7.73 -0.59
N LEU A 200 -13.90 6.72 -1.33
CA LEU A 200 -14.86 5.70 -0.91
C LEU A 200 -14.30 4.33 -1.29
N TYR A 201 -14.44 3.33 -0.42
CA TYR A 201 -13.98 1.97 -0.76
C TYR A 201 -14.77 1.42 -1.94
N ALA A 202 -14.06 0.83 -2.91
CA ALA A 202 -14.65 0.09 -4.03
C ALA A 202 -15.65 -1.01 -3.63
N THR A 203 -15.60 -1.46 -2.37
CA THR A 203 -16.50 -2.49 -1.82
C THR A 203 -17.77 -1.93 -1.17
N LEU A 204 -17.98 -0.60 -1.16
CA LEU A 204 -19.20 -0.02 -0.61
C LEU A 204 -20.43 -0.44 -1.41
N GLY A 205 -21.54 -0.65 -0.69
CA GLY A 205 -22.86 -0.83 -1.31
C GLY A 205 -23.40 0.46 -1.91
N ASP A 206 -24.41 0.33 -2.77
CA ASP A 206 -24.98 1.43 -3.57
C ASP A 206 -25.51 2.59 -2.72
N SER A 207 -26.22 2.27 -1.62
CA SER A 207 -26.76 3.28 -0.71
C SER A 207 -25.67 4.07 0.02
N ALA A 208 -24.62 3.38 0.47
CA ALA A 208 -23.49 3.98 1.16
C ALA A 208 -22.65 4.86 0.21
N LEU A 209 -22.48 4.42 -1.04
CA LEU A 209 -21.84 5.19 -2.10
C LEU A 209 -22.60 6.50 -2.37
N VAL A 210 -23.90 6.42 -2.65
CA VAL A 210 -24.74 7.60 -2.92
C VAL A 210 -24.79 8.54 -1.72
N HIS A 211 -24.85 8.01 -0.50
CA HIS A 211 -24.80 8.83 0.71
C HIS A 211 -23.53 9.68 0.76
N GLY A 212 -22.35 9.08 0.58
CA GLY A 212 -21.10 9.82 0.63
C GLY A 212 -20.95 10.83 -0.50
N LEU A 213 -21.42 10.49 -1.71
CA LEU A 213 -21.38 11.41 -2.85
C LEU A 213 -22.31 12.63 -2.67
N ASN A 214 -23.51 12.42 -2.10
CA ASN A 214 -24.47 13.49 -1.85
C ASN A 214 -24.08 14.36 -0.66
N GLU A 215 -23.55 13.77 0.42
CA GLU A 215 -23.10 14.50 1.60
C GLU A 215 -21.94 15.45 1.28
N THR A 216 -21.03 15.04 0.39
CA THR A 216 -19.90 15.86 -0.07
C THR A 216 -20.20 16.69 -1.30
N GLU A 217 -21.44 16.62 -1.81
CA GLU A 217 -21.91 17.41 -2.95
C GLU A 217 -21.02 17.32 -4.21
N VAL A 218 -20.42 16.14 -4.43
CA VAL A 218 -19.42 15.97 -5.50
C VAL A 218 -20.02 16.22 -6.89
N THR A 219 -19.24 16.90 -7.72
CA THR A 219 -19.63 17.20 -9.11
C THR A 219 -18.92 16.32 -10.12
N THR A 220 -17.78 15.75 -9.73
CA THR A 220 -16.95 14.89 -10.57
C THR A 220 -16.63 13.59 -9.84
N LEU A 221 -16.82 12.46 -10.52
CA LEU A 221 -16.56 11.12 -9.99
C LEU A 221 -15.61 10.37 -10.89
N PHE A 222 -14.46 9.95 -10.35
CA PHE A 222 -13.64 8.91 -10.93
C PHE A 222 -14.13 7.53 -10.50
N ILE A 223 -14.19 6.58 -11.43
CA ILE A 223 -14.63 5.21 -11.18
C ILE A 223 -13.77 4.20 -11.93
N SER A 224 -13.47 3.03 -11.36
CA SER A 224 -12.82 1.96 -12.13
C SER A 224 -13.77 1.29 -13.11
N ASP A 225 -13.22 0.77 -14.19
CA ASP A 225 -13.96 0.01 -15.19
C ASP A 225 -14.69 -1.22 -14.61
N ASP A 226 -14.07 -1.90 -13.65
CA ASP A 226 -14.66 -3.01 -12.87
C ASP A 226 -15.95 -2.62 -12.12
N LEU A 227 -16.16 -1.33 -11.84
CA LEU A 227 -17.28 -0.81 -11.05
C LEU A 227 -18.34 -0.07 -11.90
N MET A 228 -18.21 -0.10 -13.23
CA MET A 228 -19.10 0.63 -14.14
C MET A 228 -20.58 0.25 -14.02
N SER A 229 -20.88 -0.97 -13.56
CA SER A 229 -22.25 -1.41 -13.28
C SER A 229 -22.98 -0.55 -12.24
N LYS A 230 -22.25 0.22 -11.41
CA LYS A 230 -22.78 1.13 -10.38
C LYS A 230 -23.24 2.47 -10.95
N VAL A 231 -22.71 2.89 -12.11
CA VAL A 231 -22.94 4.23 -12.68
C VAL A 231 -24.42 4.55 -12.89
N PRO A 232 -25.27 3.65 -13.45
CA PRO A 232 -26.69 3.96 -13.63
C PRO A 232 -27.41 4.31 -12.32
N TYR A 233 -27.06 3.62 -11.22
CA TYR A 233 -27.64 3.91 -9.91
C TYR A 233 -27.12 5.23 -9.33
N VAL A 234 -25.82 5.49 -9.46
CA VAL A 234 -25.21 6.74 -8.99
C VAL A 234 -25.78 7.95 -9.72
N VAL A 235 -25.82 7.91 -11.05
CA VAL A 235 -26.34 8.99 -11.91
C VAL A 235 -27.80 9.32 -11.58
N LYS A 236 -28.62 8.30 -11.30
CA LYS A 236 -30.02 8.51 -10.92
C LYS A 236 -30.20 9.18 -9.56
N ASN A 237 -29.29 8.95 -8.61
CA ASN A 237 -29.46 9.35 -7.21
C ASN A 237 -28.50 10.46 -6.74
N CYS A 238 -27.60 10.94 -7.60
CA CYS A 238 -26.63 12.01 -7.30
C CYS A 238 -26.89 13.23 -8.21
N PRO A 239 -27.79 14.15 -7.84
CA PRO A 239 -28.24 15.23 -8.73
C PRO A 239 -27.18 16.29 -9.03
N LYS A 240 -26.15 16.43 -8.18
CA LYS A 240 -25.05 17.39 -8.36
C LYS A 240 -23.93 16.89 -9.27
N LEU A 241 -23.94 15.60 -9.59
CA LEU A 241 -22.92 14.98 -10.44
C LEU A 241 -23.06 15.49 -11.88
N LYS A 242 -21.94 15.95 -12.46
CA LYS A 242 -21.87 16.51 -13.82
C LYS A 242 -20.89 15.75 -14.72
N LEU A 243 -19.87 15.13 -14.13
CA LEU A 243 -18.81 14.44 -14.86
C LEU A 243 -18.48 13.11 -14.20
N VAL A 244 -18.49 12.04 -14.99
CA VAL A 244 -18.00 10.71 -14.60
C VAL A 244 -16.79 10.39 -15.46
N ILE A 245 -15.69 10.01 -14.82
CA ILE A 245 -14.42 9.69 -15.46
C ILE A 245 -14.12 8.23 -15.13
N PHE A 246 -14.05 7.36 -16.12
CA PHE A 246 -13.72 5.97 -15.86
C PHE A 246 -12.24 5.68 -16.12
N MET A 247 -11.65 4.82 -15.29
CA MET A 247 -10.27 4.36 -15.38
C MET A 247 -10.24 3.00 -16.07
N SER A 248 -9.98 2.97 -17.37
CA SER A 248 -9.76 1.73 -18.13
C SER A 248 -8.58 0.94 -17.55
N HIS A 249 -8.67 -0.39 -17.45
CA HIS A 249 -7.54 -1.20 -16.96
C HIS A 249 -6.33 -1.17 -17.91
N GLY A 250 -5.11 -1.24 -17.35
CA GLY A 250 -3.89 -1.51 -18.12
C GLY A 250 -3.37 -0.36 -18.98
N ILE A 251 -3.81 0.88 -18.75
CA ILE A 251 -3.54 2.04 -19.60
C ILE A 251 -2.03 2.26 -19.86
N PHE A 252 -1.17 2.02 -18.88
CA PHE A 252 0.29 2.21 -19.02
C PHE A 252 0.95 1.24 -20.01
N TYR A 253 0.37 0.05 -20.18
CA TYR A 253 0.84 -0.88 -21.21
C TYR A 253 0.40 -0.40 -22.60
N TYR A 254 -0.87 -0.06 -22.76
CA TYR A 254 -1.44 0.30 -24.06
C TYR A 254 -0.89 1.62 -24.61
N LEU A 255 -0.70 2.66 -23.80
CA LEU A 255 -0.17 3.93 -24.31
C LEU A 255 1.28 3.85 -24.82
N ASN A 256 2.05 2.87 -24.33
CA ASN A 256 3.43 2.65 -24.77
C ASN A 256 3.54 1.68 -25.95
N ASN A 257 2.58 0.77 -26.14
CA ASN A 257 2.67 -0.32 -27.11
C ASN A 257 1.58 -0.34 -28.19
N ASP A 258 0.36 0.14 -27.92
CA ASP A 258 -0.75 0.17 -28.88
C ASP A 258 -1.76 1.30 -28.59
N LYS A 259 -1.64 2.39 -29.35
CA LYS A 259 -2.43 3.62 -29.16
C LYS A 259 -3.91 3.48 -29.51
N ASN A 260 -4.34 2.40 -30.16
CA ASN A 260 -5.62 2.36 -30.88
C ASN A 260 -6.55 1.20 -30.53
N SER A 261 -6.36 0.51 -29.42
CA SER A 261 -7.13 -0.71 -29.19
C SER A 261 -8.48 -0.44 -28.47
N ASP A 262 -9.57 -0.76 -29.15
CA ASP A 262 -10.88 -1.10 -28.57
C ASP A 262 -10.81 -2.34 -27.63
N SER A 263 -9.63 -2.96 -27.48
CA SER A 263 -9.37 -4.12 -26.61
C SER A 263 -8.97 -3.76 -25.17
N ARG A 264 -9.00 -2.47 -24.80
CA ARG A 264 -8.67 -1.96 -23.45
C ARG A 264 -9.62 -2.42 -22.36
N LEU A 265 -10.90 -2.59 -22.70
CA LEU A 265 -11.95 -2.97 -21.77
C LEU A 265 -12.29 -4.44 -21.96
N SER A 266 -12.50 -5.15 -20.84
CA SER A 266 -13.08 -6.49 -20.91
C SER A 266 -14.47 -6.43 -21.54
N GLN A 267 -14.93 -7.53 -22.15
CA GLN A 267 -16.28 -7.60 -22.73
C GLN A 267 -17.37 -7.25 -21.69
N ALA A 268 -17.15 -7.63 -20.42
CA ALA A 268 -18.03 -7.28 -19.31
C ALA A 268 -18.01 -5.76 -19.05
N ALA A 269 -16.82 -5.15 -18.95
CA ALA A 269 -16.67 -3.70 -18.78
C ALA A 269 -17.29 -2.92 -19.96
N GLN A 270 -17.13 -3.39 -21.20
CA GLN A 270 -17.75 -2.75 -22.36
C GLN A 270 -19.28 -2.79 -22.30
N LYS A 271 -19.85 -3.94 -21.89
CA LYS A 271 -21.29 -4.09 -21.69
C LYS A 271 -21.81 -3.12 -20.63
N ASP A 272 -21.11 -3.01 -19.50
CA ASP A 272 -21.53 -2.11 -18.42
C ASP A 272 -21.29 -0.63 -18.77
N LEU A 273 -20.25 -0.31 -19.54
CA LEU A 273 -20.04 1.02 -20.11
C LEU A 273 -21.19 1.42 -21.05
N ASN A 274 -21.64 0.51 -21.92
CA ASN A 274 -22.77 0.78 -22.81
C ASN A 274 -24.07 1.03 -22.02
N LYS A 275 -24.32 0.26 -20.96
CA LYS A 275 -25.45 0.52 -20.06
C LYS A 275 -25.32 1.87 -19.34
N ALA A 276 -24.12 2.19 -18.86
CA ALA A 276 -23.84 3.46 -18.21
C ALA A 276 -24.12 4.63 -19.17
N ARG A 277 -23.62 4.57 -20.41
CA ARG A 277 -23.90 5.56 -21.46
C ARG A 277 -25.39 5.72 -21.73
N ALA A 278 -26.13 4.62 -21.80
CA ALA A 278 -27.58 4.65 -22.00
C ALA A 278 -28.37 5.24 -20.81
N SER A 279 -27.79 5.22 -19.60
CA SER A 279 -28.42 5.77 -18.39
C SER A 279 -28.14 7.26 -18.15
N LEU A 280 -27.32 7.90 -18.99
CA LEU A 280 -27.00 9.32 -18.83
C LEU A 280 -28.19 10.18 -19.24
N ASN A 281 -28.59 11.08 -18.34
CA ASN A 281 -29.56 12.14 -18.65
C ASN A 281 -28.85 13.31 -19.35
N ASN A 282 -29.63 14.22 -19.97
CA ASN A 282 -29.10 15.46 -20.56
C ASN A 282 -28.35 16.28 -19.48
N GLY A 283 -27.01 16.28 -19.52
CA GLY A 283 -26.17 17.12 -18.66
C GLY A 283 -24.95 16.42 -18.03
N ILE A 284 -24.93 15.09 -17.95
CA ILE A 284 -23.78 14.35 -17.38
C ILE A 284 -22.86 13.86 -18.48
N LYS A 285 -21.57 14.21 -18.40
CA LYS A 285 -20.53 13.73 -19.31
C LYS A 285 -19.89 12.46 -18.75
N LEU A 286 -19.64 11.48 -19.61
CA LEU A 286 -18.89 10.27 -19.29
C LEU A 286 -17.66 10.20 -20.19
N MET A 287 -16.46 10.19 -19.60
CA MET A 287 -15.18 10.27 -20.33
C MET A 287 -14.20 9.22 -19.83
N ASP A 288 -13.31 8.74 -20.71
CA ASP A 288 -12.15 7.94 -20.28
C ASP A 288 -11.10 8.90 -19.67
N ILE A 289 -10.38 8.45 -18.65
CA ILE A 289 -9.23 9.17 -18.10
C ILE A 289 -8.17 9.50 -19.18
N ILE A 290 -8.02 8.64 -20.20
CA ILE A 290 -7.10 8.89 -21.32
C ILE A 290 -7.53 10.12 -22.13
N ASP A 291 -8.83 10.29 -22.38
CA ASP A 291 -9.34 11.43 -23.16
C ASP A 291 -8.98 12.75 -22.47
N ILE A 292 -9.03 12.75 -21.13
CA ILE A 292 -8.65 13.90 -20.30
C ILE A 292 -7.15 14.17 -20.38
N GLU A 293 -6.31 13.12 -20.37
CA GLU A 293 -4.88 13.28 -20.59
C GLU A 293 -4.53 13.84 -21.97
N GLU A 294 -5.25 13.41 -23.01
CA GLU A 294 -5.06 13.92 -24.36
C GLU A 294 -5.48 15.39 -24.47
N MET A 295 -6.62 15.77 -23.88
CA MET A 295 -7.01 17.18 -23.74
C MET A 295 -5.93 18.00 -23.02
N GLY A 296 -5.44 17.50 -21.89
CA GLY A 296 -4.37 18.16 -21.13
C GLY A 296 -3.08 18.30 -21.90
N LYS A 297 -2.69 17.28 -22.67
CA LYS A 297 -1.52 17.32 -23.56
C LYS A 297 -1.66 18.44 -24.59
N ASN A 298 -2.84 18.61 -25.19
CA ASN A 298 -3.11 19.67 -26.15
C ASN A 298 -3.06 21.07 -25.49
N ILE A 299 -3.58 21.21 -24.27
CA ILE A 299 -3.49 22.46 -23.49
C ILE A 299 -2.03 22.79 -23.16
N MET A 300 -1.25 21.82 -22.72
CA MET A 300 0.18 22.00 -22.41
C MET A 300 0.99 22.34 -23.67
N ALA A 301 0.61 21.85 -24.84
CA ALA A 301 1.27 22.18 -26.10
C ALA A 301 0.96 23.62 -26.57
N THR A 302 -0.23 24.15 -26.27
CA THR A 302 -0.64 25.50 -26.68
C THR A 302 -0.14 26.59 -25.75
N LYS A 303 -0.04 26.31 -24.44
CA LYS A 303 0.51 27.25 -23.44
C LYS A 303 2.00 26.98 -23.22
N LYS A 304 2.88 27.81 -23.82
CA LYS A 304 4.31 27.95 -23.46
C LYS A 304 4.51 28.57 -22.05
N SER A 305 3.60 28.35 -21.11
CA SER A 305 3.75 28.83 -19.72
C SER A 305 4.48 27.77 -18.91
N ASP A 306 5.77 27.96 -18.74
CA ASP A 306 6.69 27.06 -18.05
C ASP A 306 6.51 27.16 -16.53
N PRO A 307 6.48 26.02 -15.83
CA PRO A 307 7.49 25.83 -14.78
C PRO A 307 8.26 24.52 -14.99
N GLY A 308 8.97 24.38 -16.12
CA GLY A 308 9.87 23.28 -16.45
C GLY A 308 9.32 22.31 -17.50
N PRO A 309 10.19 21.57 -18.20
CA PRO A 309 9.79 20.67 -19.28
C PRO A 309 8.86 19.55 -18.76
N GLY A 310 7.59 19.61 -19.17
CA GLY A 310 6.58 18.58 -18.88
C GLY A 310 5.75 18.78 -17.60
N LEU A 311 5.96 19.88 -16.86
CA LEU A 311 5.15 20.24 -15.69
C LEU A 311 4.04 21.24 -16.08
N TRP A 312 2.82 20.99 -15.61
CA TRP A 312 1.71 21.93 -15.68
C TRP A 312 1.17 22.22 -14.27
N MET A 313 0.91 23.51 -14.01
CA MET A 313 0.27 24.02 -12.80
C MET A 313 -0.85 25.00 -13.17
N PRO A 314 -1.90 25.16 -12.35
CA PRO A 314 -2.89 26.20 -12.56
C PRO A 314 -2.24 27.59 -12.57
N ALA A 315 -2.68 28.45 -13.48
CA ALA A 315 -2.11 29.80 -13.64
C ALA A 315 -2.54 30.77 -12.54
N ASP A 316 -3.71 30.53 -11.94
CA ASP A 316 -4.21 31.29 -10.80
C ASP A 316 -3.63 30.68 -9.51
N GLU A 317 -2.79 31.44 -8.81
CA GLU A 317 -2.17 31.02 -7.55
C GLU A 317 -3.20 30.72 -6.45
N SER A 318 -4.39 31.31 -6.51
CA SER A 318 -5.47 31.01 -5.56
C SER A 318 -6.00 29.57 -5.69
N MET A 319 -5.77 28.94 -6.86
CA MET A 319 -6.09 27.53 -7.07
C MET A 319 -5.09 26.58 -6.41
N LEU A 320 -3.87 27.04 -6.10
CA LEU A 320 -2.86 26.19 -5.47
C LEU A 320 -3.30 25.79 -4.04
N PRO A 321 -3.00 24.55 -3.62
CA PRO A 321 -3.33 24.09 -2.28
C PRO A 321 -2.48 24.80 -1.23
N LYS A 322 -3.11 25.20 -0.12
CA LYS A 322 -2.44 25.67 1.09
C LYS A 322 -2.42 24.57 2.15
N PRO A 323 -1.53 24.63 3.15
CA PRO A 323 -1.42 23.59 4.16
C PRO A 323 -2.72 23.37 4.96
N ASP A 324 -3.47 24.43 5.21
CA ASP A 324 -4.72 24.36 5.99
C ASP A 324 -5.96 24.08 5.14
N ASP A 325 -5.81 24.01 3.80
CA ASP A 325 -6.90 23.62 2.91
C ASP A 325 -7.25 22.14 3.11
N LEU A 326 -8.54 21.84 2.97
CA LEU A 326 -9.05 20.47 3.00
C LEU A 326 -8.49 19.70 1.80
N ALA A 327 -7.75 18.63 2.09
CA ALA A 327 -7.12 17.83 1.05
C ALA A 327 -7.94 16.57 0.73
N VAL A 328 -8.34 15.81 1.75
CA VAL A 328 -9.03 14.53 1.57
C VAL A 328 -10.19 14.40 2.55
N ILE A 329 -11.32 13.90 2.06
CA ILE A 329 -12.42 13.37 2.86
C ILE A 329 -12.42 11.84 2.70
N MET A 330 -12.10 11.12 3.77
CA MET A 330 -12.04 9.66 3.77
C MET A 330 -13.26 9.07 4.47
N TYR A 331 -14.08 8.32 3.75
CA TYR A 331 -15.22 7.64 4.35
C TYR A 331 -14.82 6.41 5.16
N THR A 332 -15.40 6.26 6.34
CA THR A 332 -15.19 5.10 7.23
C THR A 332 -16.50 4.39 7.52
N SER A 333 -16.48 3.07 7.63
CA SER A 333 -17.66 2.22 7.87
C SER A 333 -18.13 2.26 9.33
N GLY A 334 -18.30 3.45 9.92
CA GLY A 334 -18.56 3.65 11.34
C GLY A 334 -19.62 2.71 11.96
N SER A 335 -19.56 2.52 13.28
CA SER A 335 -20.43 1.60 14.04
C SER A 335 -21.93 1.87 13.90
N THR A 336 -22.32 3.04 13.40
CA THR A 336 -23.69 3.51 13.21
C THR A 336 -24.33 3.09 11.87
N GLY A 337 -23.68 2.22 11.08
CA GLY A 337 -24.23 1.65 9.85
C GLY A 337 -24.05 2.53 8.59
N MET A 338 -24.26 3.84 8.70
CA MET A 338 -23.94 4.80 7.63
C MET A 338 -22.47 5.24 7.72
N PRO A 339 -21.73 5.28 6.59
CA PRO A 339 -20.34 5.66 6.61
C PRO A 339 -20.18 7.16 6.88
N LYS A 340 -19.11 7.56 7.55
CA LYS A 340 -18.83 8.97 7.90
C LYS A 340 -17.55 9.45 7.22
N GLY A 341 -17.59 10.64 6.63
CA GLY A 341 -16.42 11.30 6.06
C GLY A 341 -15.51 11.89 7.14
N VAL A 342 -14.23 11.56 7.09
CA VAL A 342 -13.21 12.21 7.93
C VAL A 342 -12.42 13.20 7.10
N GLU A 343 -12.45 14.46 7.50
CA GLU A 343 -11.75 15.56 6.85
C GLU A 343 -10.28 15.61 7.27
N LEU A 344 -9.39 15.64 6.28
CA LEU A 344 -7.94 15.72 6.45
C LEU A 344 -7.39 16.87 5.62
N THR A 345 -6.73 17.83 6.26
CA THR A 345 -6.02 18.92 5.57
C THR A 345 -4.69 18.45 5.00
N HIS A 346 -4.11 19.26 4.11
CA HIS A 346 -2.75 19.02 3.62
C HIS A 346 -1.71 18.95 4.76
N ARG A 347 -1.85 19.82 5.76
CA ARG A 347 -1.01 19.83 6.97
C ARG A 347 -1.15 18.55 7.77
N CYS A 348 -2.36 17.98 7.88
CA CYS A 348 -2.55 16.68 8.54
C CYS A 348 -1.73 15.58 7.85
N MET A 349 -1.80 15.50 6.52
CA MET A 349 -1.01 14.52 5.75
C MET A 349 0.50 14.79 5.83
N SER A 350 0.93 16.05 5.80
CA SER A 350 2.36 16.37 5.91
C SER A 350 2.91 16.08 7.33
N SER A 351 2.15 16.38 8.37
CA SER A 351 2.51 16.08 9.76
C SER A 351 2.61 14.57 9.99
N ALA A 352 1.71 13.78 9.39
CA ALA A 352 1.78 12.33 9.34
C ALA A 352 3.15 11.84 8.86
N MET A 353 3.49 12.35 7.68
CA MET A 353 4.69 12.01 6.94
C MET A 353 5.94 12.35 7.74
N ALA A 354 5.94 13.49 8.44
CA ALA A 354 7.03 13.87 9.33
C ALA A 354 7.27 12.81 10.43
N GLY A 355 6.20 12.31 11.04
CA GLY A 355 6.28 11.22 12.01
C GLY A 355 6.81 9.93 11.39
N PHE A 356 6.30 9.56 10.21
CA PHE A 356 6.65 8.30 9.55
C PHE A 356 8.11 8.29 9.13
N VAL A 357 8.58 9.34 8.47
CA VAL A 357 9.97 9.47 8.01
C VAL A 357 10.97 9.40 9.16
N LYS A 358 10.61 9.89 10.35
CA LYS A 358 11.48 9.79 11.53
C LYS A 358 11.49 8.41 12.20
N ARG A 359 10.38 7.67 12.14
CA ARG A 359 10.21 6.40 12.88
C ARG A 359 10.41 5.15 12.04
N LEU A 360 10.24 5.25 10.72
CA LEU A 360 10.47 4.12 9.83
C LEU A 360 11.97 3.82 9.70
N PRO A 361 12.33 2.54 9.48
CA PRO A 361 13.71 2.16 9.24
C PRO A 361 14.25 2.88 8.00
N LYS A 362 15.58 3.01 7.90
CA LYS A 362 16.22 3.65 6.72
C LYS A 362 15.87 2.88 5.44
N LEU A 363 14.87 3.39 4.73
CA LEU A 363 14.40 2.91 3.46
C LEU A 363 15.41 3.27 2.36
N LYS A 364 15.59 2.38 1.39
CA LYS A 364 16.61 2.48 0.35
C LYS A 364 15.94 2.60 -1.03
N PRO A 365 15.84 3.80 -1.62
CA PRO A 365 15.08 4.00 -2.86
C PRO A 365 15.57 3.14 -4.04
N ASP A 366 16.87 2.83 -4.10
CA ASP A 366 17.50 1.99 -5.12
C ASP A 366 17.16 0.50 -4.99
N LYS A 367 16.87 0.03 -3.78
CA LYS A 367 16.74 -1.41 -3.45
C LYS A 367 15.35 -1.82 -3.03
N ASP A 368 14.65 -0.94 -2.33
CA ASP A 368 13.36 -1.24 -1.76
C ASP A 368 12.23 -1.10 -2.78
N ILE A 369 11.25 -1.98 -2.64
CA ILE A 369 10.05 -2.03 -3.47
C ILE A 369 8.87 -2.30 -2.55
N PHE A 370 7.91 -1.39 -2.57
CA PHE A 370 6.64 -1.52 -1.86
C PHE A 370 5.60 -2.22 -2.75
N ILE A 371 4.79 -3.10 -2.18
CA ILE A 371 3.62 -3.65 -2.86
C ILE A 371 2.36 -2.94 -2.39
N ALA A 372 1.71 -2.22 -3.30
CA ALA A 372 0.43 -1.56 -3.06
C ALA A 372 -0.72 -2.48 -3.45
N TYR A 373 -1.53 -2.87 -2.48
CA TYR A 373 -2.67 -3.78 -2.68
C TYR A 373 -3.79 -3.59 -1.64
N LEU A 374 -3.54 -2.87 -0.54
CA LEU A 374 -4.62 -2.48 0.37
C LEU A 374 -5.38 -1.30 -0.25
N PRO A 375 -6.65 -1.08 0.10
CA PRO A 375 -7.44 0.01 -0.50
C PRO A 375 -6.82 1.39 -0.27
N LEU A 376 -6.55 2.15 -1.34
CA LEU A 376 -6.08 3.54 -1.29
C LEU A 376 -7.11 4.51 -0.68
N ALA A 377 -8.38 4.10 -0.67
CA ALA A 377 -9.43 4.76 0.10
C ALA A 377 -9.22 4.69 1.63
N HIS A 378 -8.27 3.89 2.11
CA HIS A 378 -7.90 3.78 3.52
C HIS A 378 -6.58 4.51 3.79
N VAL A 379 -6.54 5.33 4.86
CA VAL A 379 -5.39 6.19 5.21
C VAL A 379 -4.05 5.44 5.30
N LEU A 380 -4.05 4.19 5.76
CA LEU A 380 -2.85 3.33 5.84
C LEU A 380 -2.13 3.19 4.49
N GLU A 381 -2.85 2.86 3.42
CA GLU A 381 -2.20 2.65 2.12
C GLU A 381 -1.73 3.99 1.54
N LEU A 382 -2.58 5.02 1.60
CA LEU A 382 -2.22 6.37 1.15
C LEU A 382 -0.96 6.88 1.88
N ALA A 383 -0.89 6.69 3.19
CA ALA A 383 0.29 7.02 4.00
C ALA A 383 1.54 6.27 3.53
N CYS A 384 1.45 4.95 3.32
CA CYS A 384 2.58 4.15 2.86
C CYS A 384 3.07 4.61 1.48
N GLU A 385 2.16 4.88 0.56
CA GLU A 385 2.51 5.35 -0.78
C GLU A 385 3.12 6.77 -0.76
N LEU A 386 2.60 7.69 0.05
CA LEU A 386 3.20 9.01 0.24
C LEU A 386 4.63 8.91 0.81
N VAL A 387 4.89 8.00 1.77
CA VAL A 387 6.26 7.71 2.25
C VAL A 387 7.14 7.21 1.12
N CYS A 388 6.65 6.27 0.31
CA CYS A 388 7.39 5.75 -0.83
C CYS A 388 7.74 6.86 -1.82
N VAL A 389 6.79 7.76 -2.13
CA VAL A 389 7.04 8.94 -2.97
C VAL A 389 8.08 9.84 -2.32
N TYR A 390 7.94 10.20 -1.05
CA TYR A 390 8.91 11.07 -0.36
C TYR A 390 10.36 10.54 -0.40
N VAL A 391 10.52 9.22 -0.26
CA VAL A 391 11.82 8.54 -0.30
C VAL A 391 12.35 8.34 -1.74
N GLY A 392 11.47 8.31 -2.74
CA GLY A 392 11.83 7.97 -4.13
C GLY A 392 11.82 6.47 -4.39
N MET A 393 10.98 5.71 -3.69
CA MET A 393 10.86 4.26 -3.81
C MET A 393 9.91 3.81 -4.91
N ARG A 394 10.15 2.60 -5.41
CA ARG A 394 9.25 1.88 -6.33
C ARG A 394 8.03 1.34 -5.60
N ILE A 395 6.86 1.57 -6.17
CA ILE A 395 5.57 1.01 -5.78
C ILE A 395 5.09 0.09 -6.90
N GLY A 396 4.91 -1.20 -6.62
CA GLY A 396 4.27 -2.14 -7.53
C GLY A 396 2.83 -2.37 -7.10
N TYR A 397 1.88 -2.06 -7.98
CA TYR A 397 0.45 -2.28 -7.72
C TYR A 397 0.06 -3.73 -7.93
N GLY A 398 -0.89 -4.18 -7.10
CA GLY A 398 -1.53 -5.48 -7.18
C GLY A 398 -2.92 -5.41 -6.52
N ASN A 399 -3.59 -6.55 -6.43
CA ASN A 399 -4.91 -6.66 -5.82
C ASN A 399 -4.89 -7.79 -4.77
N PRO A 400 -5.65 -7.71 -3.66
CA PRO A 400 -5.75 -8.83 -2.72
C PRO A 400 -6.12 -10.17 -3.40
N GLN A 401 -6.91 -10.09 -4.48
CA GLN A 401 -7.36 -11.22 -5.28
C GLN A 401 -6.33 -11.70 -6.34
N THR A 402 -5.23 -10.98 -6.54
CA THR A 402 -4.09 -11.36 -7.42
C THR A 402 -2.75 -11.47 -6.68
N LEU A 403 -2.74 -11.16 -5.38
CA LEU A 403 -1.55 -11.00 -4.56
C LEU A 403 -0.61 -12.21 -4.58
N THR A 404 -1.16 -13.43 -4.46
CA THR A 404 -0.40 -14.68 -4.39
C THR A 404 -0.75 -15.60 -5.57
N ASP A 405 0.09 -16.59 -5.85
CA ASP A 405 -0.13 -17.56 -6.94
C ASP A 405 -1.46 -18.33 -6.83
N ASN A 406 -2.02 -18.43 -5.61
CA ASN A 406 -3.27 -19.13 -5.32
C ASN A 406 -4.45 -18.17 -5.12
N SER A 407 -4.27 -16.86 -5.36
CA SER A 407 -5.35 -15.89 -5.17
C SER A 407 -6.48 -16.09 -6.19
N THR A 408 -7.69 -15.68 -5.81
CA THR A 408 -8.93 -16.06 -6.51
C THR A 408 -9.03 -15.57 -7.95
N ARG A 409 -8.43 -14.42 -8.30
CA ARG A 409 -8.40 -13.89 -9.67
C ARG A 409 -7.22 -14.40 -10.50
N ILE A 410 -6.26 -15.13 -9.92
CA ILE A 410 -5.16 -15.74 -10.71
C ILE A 410 -5.66 -17.03 -11.36
N LYS A 411 -5.40 -17.18 -12.68
CA LYS A 411 -5.56 -18.45 -13.38
C LYS A 411 -4.43 -19.40 -12.99
N VAL A 412 -4.77 -20.45 -12.26
CA VAL A 412 -3.81 -21.42 -11.71
C VAL A 412 -3.06 -22.10 -12.85
N GLY A 413 -1.73 -22.12 -12.77
CA GLY A 413 -0.87 -22.72 -13.78
C GLY A 413 -0.59 -21.84 -15.00
N ALA A 414 -1.39 -20.80 -15.26
CA ALA A 414 -1.18 -19.89 -16.38
C ALA A 414 -0.24 -18.73 -16.05
N CYS A 415 -0.34 -18.16 -14.84
CA CYS A 415 0.52 -17.05 -14.43
C CYS A 415 0.85 -17.06 -12.93
N LYS A 416 1.68 -16.09 -12.52
CA LYS A 416 2.14 -15.90 -11.14
C LYS A 416 1.49 -14.67 -10.52
N GLY A 417 1.25 -14.76 -9.20
CA GLY A 417 0.71 -13.65 -8.42
C GLY A 417 1.70 -12.50 -8.25
N ASP A 418 1.21 -11.38 -7.74
CA ASP A 418 1.94 -10.12 -7.68
C ASP A 418 3.19 -10.20 -6.79
N VAL A 419 3.08 -10.77 -5.58
CA VAL A 419 4.24 -10.90 -4.67
C VAL A 419 5.35 -11.78 -5.26
N THR A 420 4.98 -12.79 -6.06
CA THR A 420 5.93 -13.71 -6.70
C THR A 420 6.73 -12.99 -7.79
N LYS A 421 6.06 -12.16 -8.59
CA LYS A 421 6.68 -11.41 -9.70
C LYS A 421 7.43 -10.17 -9.21
N LEU A 422 6.80 -9.35 -8.38
CA LEU A 422 7.38 -8.11 -7.84
C LEU A 422 8.51 -8.38 -6.86
N ARG A 423 8.40 -9.47 -6.09
CA ARG A 423 9.29 -9.82 -4.99
C ARG A 423 9.52 -8.64 -4.03
N PRO A 424 8.48 -8.08 -3.40
CA PRO A 424 8.59 -6.83 -2.64
C PRO A 424 9.58 -6.96 -1.47
N THR A 425 10.08 -5.82 -1.00
CA THR A 425 10.90 -5.72 0.22
C THR A 425 10.13 -5.10 1.37
N ILE A 426 9.05 -4.36 1.10
CA ILE A 426 8.17 -3.76 2.10
C ILE A 426 6.74 -4.10 1.75
N MET A 427 5.95 -4.43 2.76
CA MET A 427 4.54 -4.77 2.60
C MET A 427 3.76 -4.26 3.81
N ALA A 428 2.77 -3.41 3.55
CA ALA A 428 1.75 -3.09 4.54
C ALA A 428 0.77 -4.28 4.63
N THR A 429 0.28 -4.56 5.83
CA THR A 429 -0.67 -5.64 6.09
C THR A 429 -1.64 -5.23 7.19
N VAL A 430 -2.71 -6.00 7.31
CA VAL A 430 -3.69 -5.86 8.39
C VAL A 430 -3.80 -7.23 9.08
N PRO A 431 -4.22 -7.30 10.36
CA PRO A 431 -4.26 -8.55 11.10
C PRO A 431 -4.97 -9.70 10.36
N THR A 432 -6.09 -9.40 9.69
CA THR A 432 -6.84 -10.39 8.91
C THR A 432 -6.09 -10.94 7.71
N VAL A 433 -5.29 -10.11 7.02
CA VAL A 433 -4.45 -10.56 5.91
C VAL A 433 -3.27 -11.37 6.43
N LEU A 434 -2.66 -10.95 7.54
CA LEU A 434 -1.58 -11.68 8.17
C LEU A 434 -2.02 -13.08 8.64
N GLN A 435 -3.21 -13.18 9.23
CA GLN A 435 -3.81 -14.47 9.61
C GLN A 435 -4.06 -15.38 8.41
N ARG A 436 -4.49 -14.83 7.26
CA ARG A 436 -4.62 -15.62 6.02
C ARG A 436 -3.28 -16.14 5.54
N ILE A 437 -2.24 -15.31 5.57
CA ILE A 437 -0.87 -15.72 5.21
C ILE A 437 -0.39 -16.84 6.14
N GLU A 438 -0.57 -16.67 7.46
CA GLU A 438 -0.23 -17.69 8.46
C GLU A 438 -0.95 -19.02 8.16
N LYS A 439 -2.25 -18.97 7.87
CA LYS A 439 -3.03 -20.15 7.50
C LYS A 439 -2.47 -20.83 6.25
N THR A 440 -2.18 -20.08 5.19
CA THR A 440 -1.60 -20.62 3.95
C THR A 440 -0.23 -21.26 4.18
N VAL A 441 0.59 -20.71 5.08
CA VAL A 441 1.87 -21.34 5.48
C VAL A 441 1.60 -22.70 6.13
N TRP A 442 0.66 -22.78 7.07
CA TRP A 442 0.32 -24.02 7.77
C TRP A 442 -0.30 -25.08 6.86
N GLU A 443 -1.18 -24.68 5.94
CA GLU A 443 -1.80 -25.55 4.92
C GLU A 443 -0.69 -26.19 4.07
N LYS A 444 0.22 -25.37 3.52
CA LYS A 444 1.34 -25.84 2.69
C LYS A 444 2.30 -26.78 3.43
N ILE A 445 2.64 -26.47 4.68
CA ILE A 445 3.50 -27.33 5.50
C ILE A 445 2.82 -28.67 5.81
N THR A 446 1.50 -28.66 5.95
CA THR A 446 0.71 -29.87 6.20
C THR A 446 0.64 -30.76 4.95
N GLU A 447 0.49 -30.16 3.77
CA GLU A 447 0.58 -30.83 2.47
C GLU A 447 1.95 -31.49 2.23
N ASP A 448 3.04 -30.83 2.64
CA ASP A 448 4.42 -31.36 2.54
C ASP A 448 4.69 -32.56 3.48
N GLY A 449 3.74 -32.92 4.36
CA GLY A 449 3.75 -34.14 5.17
C GLY A 449 4.37 -34.02 6.58
N LEU A 450 4.38 -35.14 7.31
CA LEU A 450 4.71 -35.18 8.73
C LEU A 450 6.15 -34.73 9.06
N LEU A 451 7.12 -35.05 8.20
CA LEU A 451 8.50 -34.62 8.37
C LEU A 451 8.62 -33.10 8.30
N ALA A 452 8.00 -32.48 7.29
CA ALA A 452 8.01 -31.04 7.08
C ALA A 452 7.36 -30.31 8.27
N LYS A 453 6.22 -30.80 8.75
CA LYS A 453 5.53 -30.25 9.92
C LYS A 453 6.41 -30.25 11.18
N ARG A 454 7.06 -31.38 11.49
CA ARG A 454 7.94 -31.47 12.67
C ARG A 454 9.23 -30.67 12.50
N LEU A 455 9.80 -30.66 11.30
CA LEU A 455 10.97 -29.86 10.97
C LEU A 455 10.68 -28.36 11.11
N PHE A 456 9.53 -27.90 10.59
CA PHE A 456 9.10 -26.51 10.71
C PHE A 456 8.90 -26.12 12.17
N LYS A 457 8.21 -26.95 12.97
CA LYS A 457 8.04 -26.68 14.41
C LYS A 457 9.39 -26.55 15.13
N PHE A 458 10.31 -27.48 14.90
CA PHE A 458 11.66 -27.38 15.46
C PHE A 458 12.38 -26.09 15.02
N ALA A 459 12.35 -25.79 13.73
CA ALA A 459 13.00 -24.60 13.17
C ALA A 459 12.39 -23.30 13.70
N TYR A 460 11.07 -23.26 13.89
CA TYR A 460 10.34 -22.16 14.50
C TYR A 460 10.77 -21.93 15.94
N ASP A 461 10.68 -22.96 16.78
CA ASP A 461 11.05 -22.86 18.20
C ASP A 461 12.53 -22.50 18.37
N TYR A 462 13.41 -23.06 17.53
CA TYR A 462 14.84 -22.74 17.50
C TYR A 462 15.08 -21.28 17.13
N LYS A 463 14.51 -20.82 16.01
CA LYS A 463 14.68 -19.45 15.54
C LYS A 463 14.11 -18.43 16.52
N LEU A 464 12.96 -18.72 17.13
CA LEU A 464 12.35 -17.88 18.16
C LEU A 464 13.30 -17.67 19.35
N ARG A 465 13.94 -18.74 19.85
CA ARG A 465 14.94 -18.64 20.93
C ARG A 465 16.15 -17.80 20.50
N ARG A 466 16.66 -17.99 19.29
CA ARG A 466 17.80 -17.23 18.76
C ARG A 466 17.47 -15.75 18.61
N LEU A 467 16.29 -15.41 18.08
CA LEU A 467 15.85 -14.02 17.94
C LEU A 467 15.70 -13.32 19.29
N ARG A 468 15.12 -13.98 20.30
CA ARG A 468 15.04 -13.44 21.68
C ARG A 468 16.43 -13.22 22.29
N ALA A 469 17.38 -14.07 21.98
CA ALA A 469 18.76 -13.92 22.42
C ALA A 469 19.60 -12.96 21.54
N GLY A 470 19.01 -12.31 20.52
CA GLY A 470 19.70 -11.36 19.63
C GLY A 470 20.61 -12.00 18.58
N TYR A 471 20.47 -13.30 18.32
CA TYR A 471 21.34 -14.05 17.42
C TYR A 471 20.68 -14.44 16.09
N PRO A 472 21.47 -14.53 14.98
CA PRO A 472 20.97 -15.03 13.70
C PRO A 472 20.75 -16.55 13.71
N SER A 473 19.98 -17.02 12.71
CA SER A 473 19.55 -18.41 12.56
C SER A 473 19.85 -18.99 11.16
N PHE A 474 21.07 -18.80 10.65
CA PHE A 474 21.43 -19.04 9.24
C PHE A 474 21.04 -20.41 8.67
N ILE A 475 21.23 -21.50 9.41
CA ILE A 475 20.94 -22.86 8.91
C ILE A 475 19.44 -23.05 8.70
N VAL A 476 18.64 -22.81 9.73
CA VAL A 476 17.18 -22.97 9.63
C VAL A 476 16.58 -21.95 8.66
N ASP A 477 17.20 -20.76 8.55
CA ASP A 477 16.84 -19.77 7.53
C ASP A 477 17.05 -20.31 6.10
N LYS A 478 18.16 -21.01 5.84
CA LYS A 478 18.46 -21.55 4.51
C LYS A 478 17.63 -22.79 4.18
N LEU A 479 17.42 -23.67 5.17
CA LEU A 479 16.73 -24.95 5.01
C LEU A 479 15.20 -24.81 4.98
N VAL A 480 14.63 -24.02 5.90
CA VAL A 480 13.18 -23.93 6.14
C VAL A 480 12.65 -22.57 5.70
N PHE A 481 13.07 -21.48 6.35
CA PHE A 481 12.41 -20.18 6.17
C PHE A 481 12.63 -19.55 4.80
N ARG A 482 13.68 -19.91 4.07
CA ARG A 482 13.86 -19.49 2.67
C ARG A 482 12.71 -19.97 1.79
N LYS A 483 12.14 -21.16 2.04
CA LYS A 483 10.95 -21.66 1.31
C LYS A 483 9.69 -20.92 1.75
N VAL A 484 9.54 -20.67 3.05
CA VAL A 484 8.40 -19.94 3.62
C VAL A 484 8.36 -18.50 3.11
N ARG A 485 9.48 -17.78 3.17
CA ARG A 485 9.61 -16.40 2.67
C ARG A 485 9.22 -16.24 1.20
N LYS A 486 9.39 -17.28 0.37
CA LYS A 486 8.98 -17.24 -1.05
C LYS A 486 7.47 -17.03 -1.23
N ILE A 487 6.65 -17.35 -0.24
CA ILE A 487 5.19 -17.08 -0.27
C ILE A 487 4.92 -15.57 -0.44
N LEU A 488 5.79 -14.71 0.11
CA LEU A 488 5.75 -13.25 -0.04
C LEU A 488 6.90 -12.73 -0.94
N GLY A 489 7.31 -13.52 -1.93
CA GLY A 489 8.35 -13.10 -2.90
C GLY A 489 9.80 -13.21 -2.43
N GLY A 490 10.02 -13.55 -1.16
CA GLY A 490 11.33 -13.95 -0.63
C GLY A 490 12.29 -12.83 -0.24
N ARG A 491 11.89 -11.56 -0.38
CA ARG A 491 12.76 -10.39 -0.13
C ARG A 491 12.23 -9.38 0.89
N ILE A 492 11.10 -9.68 1.54
CA ILE A 492 10.54 -8.82 2.57
C ILE A 492 11.61 -8.55 3.65
N ARG A 493 11.84 -7.26 3.91
CA ARG A 493 12.72 -6.71 4.94
C ARG A 493 11.91 -6.20 6.12
N TYR A 494 10.74 -5.60 5.86
CA TYR A 494 9.84 -5.06 6.86
C TYR A 494 8.39 -5.33 6.49
N LEU A 495 7.61 -5.74 7.49
CA LEU A 495 6.16 -5.75 7.45
C LEU A 495 5.66 -4.55 8.25
N MET A 496 4.57 -3.93 7.80
CA MET A 496 3.90 -2.88 8.57
C MET A 496 2.48 -3.33 8.84
N SER A 497 2.03 -3.31 10.10
CA SER A 497 0.66 -3.67 10.45
C SER A 497 -0.05 -2.55 11.16
N ALA A 498 -1.26 -2.24 10.70
CA ALA A 498 -2.12 -1.22 11.30
C ALA A 498 -3.60 -1.52 11.02
N GLY A 499 -4.48 -0.65 11.52
CA GLY A 499 -5.93 -0.70 11.30
C GLY A 499 -6.71 -1.59 12.28
N ALA A 500 -6.05 -2.54 12.97
CA ALA A 500 -6.62 -3.31 14.06
C ALA A 500 -5.51 -3.87 14.98
N PRO A 501 -5.81 -4.24 16.24
CA PRO A 501 -4.86 -4.87 17.13
C PRO A 501 -4.29 -6.17 16.54
N LEU A 502 -2.98 -6.35 16.66
CA LEU A 502 -2.30 -7.56 16.25
C LEU A 502 -2.02 -8.43 17.48
N SER A 503 -2.30 -9.74 17.41
CA SER A 503 -1.95 -10.64 18.50
C SER A 503 -0.44 -10.86 18.55
N GLN A 504 0.10 -10.99 19.76
CA GLN A 504 1.52 -11.30 19.97
C GLN A 504 1.93 -12.59 19.22
N SER A 505 1.05 -13.60 19.19
CA SER A 505 1.33 -14.86 18.48
C SER A 505 1.52 -14.65 16.97
N SER A 506 0.64 -13.90 16.31
CA SER A 506 0.74 -13.64 14.87
C SER A 506 1.88 -12.68 14.55
N GLN A 507 2.17 -11.71 15.42
CA GLN A 507 3.35 -10.84 15.33
C GLN A 507 4.65 -11.65 15.35
N MET A 508 4.79 -12.52 16.34
CA MET A 508 5.95 -13.41 16.49
C MET A 508 6.05 -14.38 15.33
N PHE A 509 4.93 -14.93 14.86
CA PHE A 509 4.91 -15.80 13.70
C PHE A 509 5.42 -15.08 12.45
N ALA A 510 4.93 -13.87 12.20
CA ALA A 510 5.36 -13.05 11.08
C ALA A 510 6.86 -12.73 11.14
N TYR A 511 7.35 -12.37 12.32
CA TYR A 511 8.77 -12.06 12.51
C TYR A 511 9.67 -13.29 12.28
N VAL A 512 9.34 -14.43 12.89
CA VAL A 512 10.11 -15.67 12.73
C VAL A 512 10.10 -16.14 11.26
N CYS A 513 8.93 -16.13 10.62
CA CYS A 513 8.75 -16.70 9.29
C CYS A 513 9.21 -15.77 8.15
N PHE A 514 9.00 -14.46 8.29
CA PHE A 514 9.15 -13.49 7.22
C PHE A 514 10.17 -12.41 7.55
N ALA A 515 9.79 -11.44 8.38
CA ALA A 515 10.54 -10.22 8.63
C ALA A 515 10.00 -9.46 9.87
N PRO A 516 10.80 -8.58 10.49
CA PRO A 516 10.33 -7.69 11.55
C PRO A 516 9.05 -6.94 11.13
N ILE A 517 8.15 -6.77 12.09
CA ILE A 517 6.86 -6.12 11.88
C ILE A 517 6.77 -4.84 12.71
N ILE A 518 6.47 -3.75 12.04
CA ILE A 518 6.28 -2.42 12.65
C ILE A 518 4.79 -2.23 12.87
N GLN A 519 4.39 -1.87 14.09
CA GLN A 519 2.98 -1.68 14.42
C GLN A 519 2.59 -0.20 14.37
N GLY A 520 1.45 0.09 13.76
CA GLY A 520 0.88 1.42 13.68
C GLY A 520 -0.51 1.45 14.27
N LEU A 521 -0.74 2.35 15.22
CA LEU A 521 -2.10 2.62 15.69
C LEU A 521 -2.74 3.68 14.79
N VAL A 522 -3.73 3.28 13.99
CA VAL A 522 -4.57 4.19 13.20
C VAL A 522 -5.86 4.42 13.99
N ARG A 523 -6.11 5.66 14.44
CA ARG A 523 -7.37 6.04 15.10
C ARG A 523 -8.13 7.00 14.19
N ALA A 524 -9.33 6.61 13.74
CA ALA A 524 -10.28 7.46 13.03
C ALA A 524 -9.66 8.33 11.90
N CYS A 525 -8.92 7.69 10.98
CA CYS A 525 -8.20 8.35 9.87
C CYS A 525 -7.11 9.37 10.27
N SER A 526 -6.79 9.51 11.56
CA SER A 526 -5.58 10.23 11.99
C SER A 526 -4.35 9.45 11.50
N PRO A 527 -3.34 10.16 10.98
CA PRO A 527 -2.08 9.51 10.69
C PRO A 527 -1.51 8.87 11.94
N ALA A 528 -1.07 7.62 11.75
CA ALA A 528 -0.80 6.70 12.84
C ALA A 528 0.27 7.24 13.80
N THR A 529 0.13 6.91 15.09
CA THR A 529 1.33 6.79 15.91
C THR A 529 1.93 5.43 15.61
N TRP A 530 3.10 5.41 14.97
CA TRP A 530 3.84 4.17 14.76
C TRP A 530 4.68 3.90 15.99
N PHE A 531 4.46 2.72 16.56
CA PHE A 531 5.28 2.19 17.62
C PHE A 531 6.03 1.01 17.04
N ILE A 532 7.35 1.09 17.10
CA ILE A 532 8.14 -0.13 17.15
C ILE A 532 7.96 -0.60 18.59
N GLU A 533 7.08 -1.58 18.82
CA GLU A 533 7.13 -2.31 20.10
C GLU A 533 8.47 -3.03 20.13
N GLU A 534 9.37 -2.54 20.98
CA GLU A 534 10.70 -3.09 21.26
C GLU A 534 10.61 -4.32 22.17
#